data_AF-A0A9D5IGN5-F1
#
_entry.id   AF-A0A9D5IGN5-F1
#
_cell.length_a   1.000
_cell.length_b   1.000
_cell.length_c   1.000
_cell.angle_alpha   90.00
_cell.angle_beta   90.00
_cell.angle_gamma   90.00
#
_symmetry.space_group_name_H-M   'P 1'
#
loop_
_entity.id
_entity.type
_entity.pdbx_description
1 polymer ?
#
loop_
_entity_poly.entity_id
_entity_poly.type
_entity_poly.pdbx_seq_one_letter_code
_entity_poly.pdbx_strand_id
1 'polypeptide(L)'
;MRKEDCIDLLTKRIPEDTHPQVNFCLANGMVLSMDAVARFEEQYVVFRGREGGTSDEGRAFFLPYDQITYIRIERIVRMGELKKMWGETGYVDAEDRLTTPATPAGTPAGTQAPPATPAPAANANDPAAIAKQNLLNRIRAARANVAGSSSKLGGS
;
A
#
# COMPACT_ATOMS: atom_id res chain seq x y z
N MET A 1 -10.57 -18.35 17.18
CA MET A 1 -9.26 -17.81 17.64
C MET A 1 -9.30 -17.60 19.15
N ARG A 2 -8.18 -17.64 19.90
CA ARG A 2 -8.19 -17.27 21.34
C ARG A 2 -8.06 -15.75 21.52
N LYS A 3 -8.53 -15.23 22.64
CA LYS A 3 -8.45 -13.79 22.98
C LYS A 3 -7.00 -13.30 22.97
N GLU A 4 -6.11 -14.05 23.58
CA GLU A 4 -4.70 -13.71 23.78
C GLU A 4 -3.98 -13.58 22.44
N ASP A 5 -4.27 -14.48 21.50
CA ASP A 5 -3.72 -14.45 20.15
C ASP A 5 -4.18 -13.19 19.41
N CYS A 6 -5.46 -12.82 19.55
CA CYS A 6 -6.02 -11.61 18.94
C CYS A 6 -5.40 -10.34 19.52
N ILE A 7 -5.22 -10.28 20.84
CA ILE A 7 -4.56 -9.15 21.52
C ILE A 7 -3.10 -9.04 21.07
N ASP A 8 -2.34 -10.14 21.06
CA ASP A 8 -0.93 -10.11 20.65
C ASP A 8 -0.78 -9.58 19.23
N LEU A 9 -1.59 -10.11 18.30
CA LEU A 9 -1.58 -9.71 16.90
C LEU A 9 -1.91 -8.22 16.74
N LEU A 10 -3.01 -7.75 17.31
CA LEU A 10 -3.52 -6.40 17.05
C LEU A 10 -2.83 -5.30 17.85
N THR A 11 -2.16 -5.62 18.96
CA THR A 11 -1.52 -4.61 19.82
C THR A 11 0.01 -4.63 19.78
N LYS A 12 0.64 -5.76 19.41
CA LYS A 12 2.11 -5.88 19.41
C LYS A 12 2.72 -6.18 18.05
N ARG A 13 2.03 -6.95 17.21
CA ARG A 13 2.59 -7.44 15.94
C ARG A 13 2.21 -6.56 14.77
N ILE A 14 0.92 -6.23 14.68
CA ILE A 14 0.35 -5.44 13.60
C ILE A 14 0.30 -3.97 14.06
N PRO A 15 1.05 -3.07 13.39
CA PRO A 15 1.02 -1.65 13.70
C PRO A 15 -0.39 -1.04 13.57
N GLU A 16 -0.74 -0.11 14.46
CA GLU A 16 -2.08 0.48 14.52
C GLU A 16 -2.45 1.27 13.25
N ASP A 17 -1.48 1.91 12.61
CA ASP A 17 -1.64 2.60 11.32
C ASP A 17 -2.03 1.65 10.17
N THR A 18 -1.79 0.35 10.34
CA THR A 18 -2.18 -0.68 9.37
C THR A 18 -3.52 -1.34 9.70
N HIS A 19 -4.17 -1.00 10.81
CA HIS A 19 -5.49 -1.56 11.19
C HIS A 19 -6.56 -1.43 10.10
N PRO A 20 -6.69 -0.30 9.36
CA PRO A 20 -7.61 -0.17 8.21
C PRO A 20 -7.43 -1.20 7.09
N GLN A 21 -6.30 -1.90 7.07
CA GLN A 21 -5.97 -2.94 6.09
C GLN A 21 -6.16 -4.33 6.69
N VAL A 22 -6.62 -4.46 7.93
CA VAL A 22 -6.82 -5.74 8.59
C VAL A 22 -8.26 -6.20 8.38
N ASN A 23 -8.44 -7.47 8.03
CA ASN A 23 -9.75 -8.10 8.06
C ASN A 23 -9.79 -9.29 9.01
N PHE A 24 -10.93 -9.41 9.70
CA PHE A 24 -11.35 -10.64 10.36
C PHE A 24 -12.07 -11.54 9.35
N CYS A 25 -11.57 -12.77 9.18
CA CYS A 25 -12.21 -13.79 8.36
C CYS A 25 -12.92 -14.79 9.26
N LEU A 26 -14.24 -14.89 9.10
CA LEU A 26 -15.10 -15.61 10.02
C LEU A 26 -15.39 -17.04 9.56
N ALA A 27 -15.84 -17.89 10.49
CA ALA A 27 -16.15 -19.30 10.22
C ALA A 27 -17.25 -19.48 9.16
N ASN A 28 -18.18 -18.53 9.06
CA ASN A 28 -19.27 -18.53 8.09
C ASN A 28 -18.87 -17.94 6.72
N GLY A 29 -17.60 -17.60 6.52
CA GLY A 29 -17.10 -17.01 5.27
C GLY A 29 -17.29 -15.50 5.15
N MET A 30 -17.96 -14.84 6.12
CA MET A 30 -18.00 -13.38 6.15
C MET A 30 -16.63 -12.80 6.44
N VAL A 31 -16.40 -11.60 5.92
CA VAL A 31 -15.18 -10.84 6.12
C VAL A 31 -15.56 -9.47 6.68
N LEU A 32 -14.95 -9.08 7.79
CA LEU A 32 -15.12 -7.76 8.37
C LEU A 32 -13.80 -7.00 8.29
N SER A 33 -13.81 -5.84 7.61
CA SER A 33 -12.68 -4.92 7.62
C SER A 33 -12.69 -4.11 8.89
N MET A 34 -11.54 -4.02 9.54
CA MET A 34 -11.35 -3.23 10.75
C MET A 34 -10.86 -1.84 10.38
N ASP A 35 -11.38 -0.81 11.03
CA ASP A 35 -10.79 0.54 11.01
C ASP A 35 -9.92 0.77 12.25
N ALA A 36 -10.50 0.47 13.42
CA ALA A 36 -9.86 0.68 14.72
C ALA A 36 -10.47 -0.23 15.79
N VAL A 37 -9.65 -0.74 16.70
CA VAL A 37 -10.12 -1.48 17.88
C VAL A 37 -10.60 -0.49 18.95
N ALA A 38 -11.79 -0.72 19.49
CA ALA A 38 -12.32 0.07 20.60
C ALA A 38 -11.93 -0.54 21.95
N ARG A 39 -12.10 -1.86 22.12
CA ARG A 39 -11.70 -2.60 23.33
C ARG A 39 -11.70 -4.12 23.13
N PHE A 40 -11.00 -4.82 24.02
CA PHE A 40 -11.04 -6.28 24.12
C PHE A 40 -11.85 -6.68 25.35
N GLU A 41 -12.82 -7.57 25.19
CA GLU A 41 -13.60 -8.15 26.28
C GLU A 41 -13.15 -9.59 26.55
N GLU A 42 -13.81 -10.28 27.48
CA GLU A 42 -13.49 -11.68 27.77
C GLU A 42 -13.85 -12.61 26.60
N GLN A 43 -15.01 -12.39 25.97
CA GLN A 43 -15.56 -13.32 24.97
C GLN A 43 -15.58 -12.76 23.53
N TYR A 44 -15.39 -11.46 23.36
CA TYR A 44 -15.47 -10.79 22.06
C TYR A 44 -14.54 -9.57 21.97
N VAL A 45 -14.25 -9.13 20.75
CA VAL A 45 -13.58 -7.85 20.47
C VAL A 45 -14.60 -6.83 19.98
N VAL A 46 -14.45 -5.58 20.40
CA VAL A 46 -15.25 -4.45 19.93
C VAL A 46 -14.39 -3.57 19.05
N PHE A 47 -14.84 -3.32 17.83
CA PHE A 47 -14.11 -2.50 16.87
C PHE A 47 -15.06 -1.73 15.96
N ARG A 48 -14.55 -0.66 15.34
CA ARG A 48 -15.21 0.04 14.25
C ARG A 48 -14.69 -0.49 12.92
N GLY A 49 -15.56 -0.66 11.94
CA GLY A 49 -15.17 -1.17 10.64
C GLY A 49 -16.29 -1.17 9.60
N ARG A 50 -16.19 -2.08 8.64
CA ARG A 50 -17.20 -2.32 7.59
C ARG A 50 -17.31 -3.81 7.25
N GLU A 51 -18.44 -4.21 6.71
CA GLU A 51 -18.61 -5.56 6.14
C GLU A 51 -17.99 -5.62 4.73
N GLY A 52 -17.25 -6.69 4.46
CA GLY A 52 -16.59 -6.89 3.17
C GLY A 52 -17.58 -6.90 2.01
N GLY A 53 -17.26 -6.17 0.94
CA GLY A 53 -18.15 -6.01 -0.22
C GLY A 53 -19.23 -4.95 -0.05
N THR A 54 -19.26 -4.24 1.08
CA THR A 54 -20.15 -3.09 1.31
C THR A 54 -19.35 -1.78 1.29
N SER A 55 -20.04 -0.68 0.98
CA SER A 55 -19.52 0.69 1.11
C SER A 55 -19.94 1.34 2.44
N ASP A 56 -20.50 0.57 3.37
CA ASP A 56 -21.04 1.09 4.62
C ASP A 56 -19.94 1.12 5.68
N GLU A 57 -19.44 2.32 5.97
CA GLU A 57 -18.26 2.53 6.81
C GLU A 57 -18.63 2.91 8.25
N GLY A 58 -17.69 2.71 9.16
CA GLY A 58 -17.80 3.24 10.53
C GLY A 58 -18.80 2.51 11.43
N ARG A 59 -19.21 1.28 11.08
CA ARG A 59 -20.11 0.47 11.90
C ARG A 59 -19.38 -0.14 13.09
N ALA A 60 -20.07 -0.22 14.22
CA ALA A 60 -19.55 -0.90 15.40
C ALA A 60 -19.85 -2.40 15.32
N PHE A 61 -18.83 -3.22 15.55
CA PHE A 61 -18.92 -4.67 15.56
C PHE A 61 -18.58 -5.22 16.93
N PHE A 62 -19.33 -6.25 17.34
CA PHE A 62 -19.09 -7.05 18.54
C PHE A 62 -18.82 -8.47 18.06
N LEU A 63 -17.54 -8.82 17.93
CA LEU A 63 -17.13 -10.04 17.26
C LEU A 63 -16.61 -11.08 18.26
N PRO A 64 -17.35 -12.20 18.49
CA PRO A 64 -16.88 -13.28 19.33
C PRO A 64 -15.57 -13.90 18.81
N TYR A 65 -14.64 -14.21 19.72
CA TYR A 65 -13.33 -14.74 19.32
C TYR A 65 -13.41 -16.13 18.67
N ASP A 66 -14.40 -16.93 19.06
CA ASP A 66 -14.65 -18.27 18.53
C ASP A 66 -15.10 -18.25 17.06
N GLN A 67 -15.71 -17.16 16.60
CA GLN A 67 -16.09 -16.98 15.20
C GLN A 67 -14.94 -16.57 14.29
N ILE A 68 -13.80 -16.15 14.84
CA ILE A 68 -12.63 -15.71 14.07
C ILE A 68 -11.81 -16.94 13.65
N THR A 69 -11.77 -17.20 12.35
CA THR A 69 -10.95 -18.26 11.74
C THR A 69 -9.50 -17.80 11.61
N TYR A 70 -9.29 -16.63 10.99
CA TYR A 70 -7.97 -16.01 10.85
C TYR A 70 -8.08 -14.50 10.65
N ILE A 71 -6.96 -13.81 10.83
CA ILE A 71 -6.79 -12.39 10.55
C ILE A 71 -5.93 -12.26 9.29
N ARG A 72 -6.32 -11.40 8.35
CA ARG A 72 -5.55 -11.12 7.13
C ARG A 72 -5.23 -9.64 7.00
N ILE A 73 -4.08 -9.34 6.41
CA ILE A 73 -3.71 -7.99 5.98
C ILE A 73 -4.03 -7.88 4.48
N GLU A 74 -4.98 -7.03 4.12
CA GLU A 74 -5.50 -6.80 2.76
C GLU A 74 -4.64 -5.80 1.99
N ARG A 75 -3.36 -6.12 1.93
CA ARG A 75 -2.40 -5.54 1.00
C ARG A 75 -1.26 -6.53 0.77
N ILE A 76 -0.39 -6.21 -0.17
CA ILE A 76 0.85 -6.93 -0.33
C ILE A 76 1.72 -6.65 0.91
N VAL A 77 2.11 -7.72 1.60
CA VAL A 77 3.07 -7.71 2.70
C VAL A 77 4.30 -8.48 2.23
N ARG A 78 5.45 -7.80 2.18
CA ARG A 78 6.72 -8.45 1.81
C ARG A 78 7.16 -9.41 2.91
N MET A 79 7.94 -10.44 2.58
CA MET A 79 8.38 -11.42 3.58
C MET A 79 9.26 -10.77 4.65
N GLY A 80 10.12 -9.84 4.26
CA GLY A 80 10.95 -9.08 5.20
C GLY A 80 10.14 -8.21 6.17
N GLU A 81 9.01 -7.67 5.72
CA GLU A 81 8.10 -6.91 6.57
C GLU A 81 7.36 -7.83 7.55
N LEU A 82 6.83 -8.94 7.04
CA LEU A 82 6.14 -9.94 7.86
C LEU A 82 7.07 -10.44 8.98
N LYS A 83 8.31 -10.79 8.68
CA LYS A 83 9.30 -11.22 9.68
C LYS A 83 9.60 -10.16 10.73
N LYS A 84 9.66 -8.88 10.35
CA LYS A 84 9.84 -7.77 11.30
C LYS A 84 8.67 -7.64 12.28
N MET A 85 7.42 -7.92 11.85
CA MET A 85 6.26 -7.94 12.77
C MET A 85 6.42 -8.97 13.89
N TRP A 86 7.19 -10.04 13.67
CA TRP A 86 7.53 -11.04 14.68
C TRP A 86 8.85 -10.78 15.43
N GLY A 87 9.53 -9.66 15.16
CA GLY A 87 10.79 -9.29 15.80
C GLY A 87 12.02 -10.00 15.24
N GLU A 88 11.90 -10.68 14.09
CA GLU A 88 13.06 -11.24 13.39
C GLU A 88 13.94 -10.12 12.84
N THR A 89 15.24 -10.20 13.12
CA THR A 89 16.25 -9.25 12.62
C THR A 89 17.24 -9.98 11.71
N GLY A 90 17.90 -9.24 10.82
CA GLY A 90 18.91 -9.80 9.90
C GLY A 90 18.35 -10.59 8.71
N TYR A 91 17.02 -10.66 8.56
CA TYR A 91 16.43 -11.20 7.34
C TYR A 91 16.48 -10.17 6.23
N VAL A 92 17.12 -10.54 5.12
CA VAL A 92 17.15 -9.77 3.89
C VAL A 92 16.40 -10.59 2.84
N ASP A 93 15.19 -10.14 2.51
CA ASP A 93 14.40 -10.75 1.45
C ASP A 93 15.11 -10.59 0.10
N ALA A 94 14.99 -11.59 -0.78
CA ALA A 94 15.54 -11.50 -2.14
C ALA A 94 14.91 -10.34 -2.92
N GLU A 95 13.63 -10.06 -2.67
CA GLU A 95 12.91 -8.91 -3.22
C GLU A 95 13.42 -7.57 -2.67
N ASP A 96 13.80 -7.51 -1.39
CA ASP A 96 14.38 -6.30 -0.78
C ASP A 96 15.76 -5.97 -1.36
N ARG A 97 16.56 -6.98 -1.73
CA ARG A 97 17.88 -6.78 -2.38
C ARG A 97 17.78 -6.12 -3.74
N LEU A 98 16.69 -6.38 -4.48
CA LEU A 98 16.48 -5.85 -5.82
C LEU A 98 15.96 -4.40 -5.80
N THR A 99 15.28 -3.97 -4.72
CA THR A 99 14.75 -2.61 -4.58
C THR A 99 15.65 -1.63 -3.82
N THR A 100 16.73 -2.08 -3.21
CA THR A 100 17.70 -1.17 -2.57
C THR A 100 18.69 -0.70 -3.64
N PRO A 101 18.72 0.59 -4.03
CA PRO A 101 19.79 1.09 -4.88
C PRO A 101 21.11 0.86 -4.14
N ALA A 102 22.03 0.12 -4.77
CA ALA A 102 23.38 -0.07 -4.26
C ALA A 102 23.96 1.31 -3.97
N THR A 103 24.15 1.63 -2.69
CA THR A 103 24.96 2.79 -2.31
C THR A 103 26.36 2.48 -2.82
N PRO A 104 26.94 3.30 -3.74
CA PRO A 104 28.28 3.05 -4.22
C PRO A 104 29.21 3.11 -3.02
N ALA A 105 29.86 1.98 -2.72
CA ALA A 105 30.96 1.94 -1.78
C ALA A 105 31.99 2.98 -2.23
N GLY A 106 32.35 3.89 -1.33
CA GLY A 106 33.33 4.94 -1.57
C GLY A 106 34.62 4.36 -2.15
N THR A 107 35.01 4.88 -3.31
CA THR A 107 36.29 4.60 -3.95
C THR A 107 37.40 5.33 -3.19
N PRO A 108 38.48 4.66 -2.73
CA PRO A 108 39.67 5.34 -2.28
C PRO A 108 40.34 6.06 -3.46
N ALA A 109 40.81 7.28 -3.21
CA ALA A 109 41.54 8.10 -4.17
C ALA A 109 42.75 7.37 -4.77
N GLY A 110 42.92 7.48 -6.09
CA GLY A 110 44.17 7.15 -6.75
C GLY A 110 44.06 6.85 -8.25
N THR A 111 44.52 7.82 -9.05
CA THR A 111 45.20 7.64 -10.36
C THR A 111 44.37 7.79 -11.65
N GLN A 112 44.71 8.88 -12.35
CA GLN A 112 44.67 9.12 -13.81
C GLN A 112 43.32 9.20 -14.55
N ALA A 113 43.11 10.39 -15.14
CA ALA A 113 42.16 10.66 -16.20
C ALA A 113 42.64 10.11 -17.56
N PRO A 114 41.74 9.49 -18.33
CA PRO A 114 41.77 9.52 -19.80
C PRO A 114 40.48 10.14 -20.37
N PRO A 115 40.46 10.47 -21.69
CA PRO A 115 39.78 11.64 -22.23
C PRO A 115 38.25 11.49 -22.39
N ALA A 116 37.59 12.65 -22.45
CA ALA A 116 36.16 12.81 -22.67
C ALA A 116 35.70 12.09 -23.94
N THR A 117 34.78 11.15 -23.77
CA THR A 117 34.02 10.54 -24.87
C THR A 117 32.83 11.45 -25.19
N PRO A 118 32.55 11.78 -26.47
CA PRO A 118 31.43 12.63 -26.84
C PRO A 118 30.08 12.02 -26.43
N ALA A 119 29.19 12.85 -25.89
CA ALA A 119 27.81 12.50 -25.57
C ALA A 119 27.08 11.93 -26.82
N PRO A 120 26.31 10.83 -26.71
CA PRO A 120 25.45 10.40 -27.79
C PRO A 120 24.36 11.45 -28.00
N ALA A 121 24.27 11.93 -29.24
CA ALA A 121 23.20 12.81 -29.70
C ALA A 121 21.82 12.24 -29.31
N ALA A 122 20.95 13.11 -28.81
CA ALA A 122 19.56 12.79 -28.55
C ALA A 122 18.89 12.35 -29.87
N ASN A 123 18.72 11.04 -30.05
CA ASN A 123 17.99 10.50 -31.18
C ASN A 123 16.51 10.83 -31.00
N ALA A 124 15.99 11.68 -31.89
CA ALA A 124 14.60 12.14 -31.94
C ALA A 124 13.56 11.04 -32.25
N ASN A 125 13.94 9.75 -32.16
CA ASN A 125 13.12 8.58 -32.47
C ASN A 125 12.99 7.60 -31.28
N ASP A 126 13.30 8.02 -30.05
CA ASP A 126 13.02 7.19 -28.88
C ASP A 126 11.49 6.97 -28.74
N PRO A 127 10.99 5.74 -28.84
CA PRO A 127 9.56 5.45 -28.69
C PRO A 127 9.00 5.91 -27.34
N ALA A 128 9.84 5.99 -26.30
CA ALA A 128 9.44 6.51 -24.99
C ALA A 128 9.16 8.03 -25.04
N ALA A 129 9.95 8.78 -25.81
CA ALA A 129 9.75 10.21 -26.01
C ALA A 129 8.48 10.50 -26.82
N ILE A 130 8.21 9.69 -27.85
CA ILE A 130 6.99 9.77 -28.67
C ILE A 130 5.74 9.45 -27.83
N ALA A 131 5.79 8.40 -27.00
CA ALA A 131 4.70 8.02 -26.11
C ALA A 131 4.38 9.13 -25.10
N LYS A 132 5.41 9.75 -24.52
CA LYS A 132 5.25 10.89 -23.61
C LYS A 132 4.60 12.09 -24.30
N GLN A 133 5.00 12.42 -25.53
CA GLN A 133 4.43 13.53 -26.28
C GLN A 133 2.95 13.30 -26.63
N ASN A 134 2.58 12.07 -27.02
CA ASN A 134 1.20 11.70 -27.32
C ASN A 134 0.29 11.74 -26.07
N LEU A 135 0.82 11.35 -24.90
CA LEU A 135 0.09 11.47 -23.64
C LEU A 135 -0.16 12.93 -23.26
N LEU A 136 0.86 13.79 -23.37
CA LEU A 136 0.74 15.22 -23.06
C LEU A 136 -0.26 15.93 -23.99
N ASN A 137 -0.27 15.58 -25.28
CA ASN A 137 -1.24 16.15 -26.23
C ASN A 137 -2.68 15.75 -25.89
N ARG A 138 -2.92 14.50 -25.47
CA ARG A 138 -4.26 14.05 -25.02
C ARG A 138 -4.73 14.78 -23.77
N ILE A 139 -3.84 15.03 -22.80
CA ILE A 139 -4.17 15.77 -21.58
C ILE A 139 -4.53 17.23 -21.90
N ARG A 140 -3.81 17.88 -22.83
CA ARG A 140 -4.14 19.25 -23.25
C ARG A 140 -5.48 19.32 -23.98
N ALA A 141 -5.77 18.39 -24.89
CA ALA A 141 -7.04 18.32 -25.60
C ALA A 141 -8.22 18.09 -24.64
N ALA A 142 -8.06 17.20 -23.65
CA ALA A 142 -9.09 16.96 -22.63
C ALA A 142 -9.37 18.22 -21.79
N ARG A 143 -8.34 18.98 -21.39
CA ARG A 143 -8.51 20.22 -20.62
C ARG A 143 -9.20 21.32 -21.41
N ALA A 144 -8.93 21.43 -22.71
CA ALA A 144 -9.61 22.40 -23.58
C ALA A 144 -11.12 22.10 -23.72
N ASN A 145 -11.51 20.82 -23.76
CA ASN A 145 -12.93 20.43 -23.86
C ASN A 145 -13.70 20.63 -22.55
N VAL A 146 -13.05 20.48 -21.39
CA VAL A 146 -13.69 20.70 -20.07
C VAL A 146 -13.94 22.19 -19.80
N ALA A 147 -13.16 23.10 -20.40
CA ALA A 147 -13.39 24.54 -20.27
C ALA A 147 -14.56 25.07 -21.13
N GLY A 148 -15.05 24.29 -22.11
CA GLY A 148 -16.10 24.71 -23.05
C GLY A 148 -17.54 24.39 -22.62
N SER A 149 -17.76 23.53 -21.62
CA SER A 149 -19.09 23.04 -21.26
C SER A 149 -19.81 23.87 -20.18
N SER A 150 -19.19 24.92 -19.64
CA SER A 150 -19.75 25.69 -18.51
C SER A 150 -20.50 26.99 -18.86
N SER A 151 -20.74 27.29 -20.15
CA SER A 151 -21.24 28.63 -20.58
C SER A 151 -22.65 28.66 -21.20
N LYS A 152 -23.47 27.60 -21.08
CA LYS A 152 -24.80 27.61 -21.73
C LYS A 152 -25.90 27.01 -20.85
N LEU A 153 -26.20 27.66 -19.74
CA LEU A 153 -27.46 27.51 -19.00
C LEU A 153 -27.68 28.77 -18.15
N GLY A 154 -28.36 29.77 -18.72
CA GLY A 154 -28.78 30.97 -18.00
C GLY A 154 -29.15 32.11 -18.95
N GLY A 155 -30.45 32.30 -19.18
CA GLY A 155 -30.95 33.45 -19.94
C GLY A 155 -32.37 33.26 -20.46
N SER A 156 -33.33 33.45 -19.55
CA SER A 156 -34.70 33.99 -19.70
C SER A 156 -35.45 33.82 -21.02
#